data_AF-A0A0C3CQ34-F1
#
_entry.id   AF-A0A0C3CQ34-F1
#
_cell.length_a   1.000
_cell.length_b   1.000
_cell.length_c   1.000
_cell.angle_alpha   90.00
_cell.angle_beta   90.00
_cell.angle_gamma   90.00
#
_symmetry.space_group_name_H-M   'P 1'
#
loop_
_entity.id
_entity.type
_entity.pdbx_description
1 polymer ?
#
loop_
_entity_poly.entity_id
_entity_poly.type
_entity_poly.pdbx_seq_one_letter_code
_entity_poly.pdbx_strand_id
1 'polypeptide(L)' 'KELYYDADFWADHDLDCHGDLQSFIDDDNFARVFLWTCCDQPGDNEGCKSTKHKQKRTL' A
#
# COMPACT_ATOMS: atom_id res chain seq x y z
N LYS A 1 -1.73 -3.47 3.89
CA LYS A 1 -1.90 -3.02 2.49
C LYS A 1 -1.91 -4.26 1.63
N GLU A 2 -2.68 -4.28 0.56
CA GLU A 2 -2.75 -5.39 -0.40
C GLU A 2 -2.59 -4.85 -1.81
N LEU A 3 -1.98 -5.63 -2.70
CA LEU A 3 -1.73 -5.22 -4.08
C LEU A 3 -3.06 -5.13 -4.85
N TYR A 4 -3.26 -4.01 -5.55
CA TYR A 4 -4.38 -3.87 -6.47
C TYR A 4 -3.95 -4.24 -7.90
N TYR A 5 -4.28 -5.47 -8.32
CA TYR A 5 -3.89 -6.02 -9.63
C TYR A 5 -4.63 -5.40 -10.82
N ASP A 6 -5.72 -4.67 -10.60
CA ASP A 6 -6.57 -4.08 -11.65
C ASP A 6 -6.21 -2.61 -11.96
N ALA A 7 -5.04 -2.14 -11.52
CA ALA A 7 -4.54 -0.87 -11.99
C ALA A 7 -3.88 -1.06 -13.36
N ASP A 8 -4.35 -0.35 -14.39
CA ASP A 8 -3.66 -0.18 -15.71
C ASP A 8 -2.15 0.12 -15.55
N PHE A 9 -1.78 0.65 -14.39
CA PHE A 9 -0.41 0.86 -13.94
C PHE A 9 0.51 -0.37 -14.05
N TRP A 10 0.00 -1.59 -13.82
CA TRP A 10 0.80 -2.82 -13.87
C TRP A 10 0.77 -3.55 -15.20
N ALA A 11 0.03 -3.05 -16.20
CA ALA A 11 -0.18 -3.75 -17.47
C ALA A 11 1.14 -4.07 -18.20
N ASP A 12 2.15 -3.20 -18.06
CA ASP A 12 3.46 -3.33 -18.68
C ASP A 12 4.56 -3.83 -17.72
N HIS A 13 4.22 -4.21 -16.48
CA HIS A 13 5.20 -4.64 -15.50
C HIS A 13 5.61 -6.10 -15.72
N ASP A 14 6.81 -6.30 -16.26
CA ASP A 14 7.44 -7.62 -16.36
C ASP A 14 8.10 -8.03 -15.04
N LEU A 15 7.58 -9.08 -14.40
CA LEU A 15 8.09 -9.64 -13.15
C LEU A 15 9.53 -10.15 -13.25
N ASP A 16 9.94 -10.68 -14.41
CA ASP A 16 11.29 -11.22 -14.59
C ASP A 16 12.33 -10.11 -14.74
N CYS A 17 11.91 -8.94 -15.25
CA CYS A 17 12.77 -7.77 -15.42
C CYS A 17 12.79 -6.85 -14.19
N HIS A 18 11.63 -6.64 -13.57
CA HIS A 18 11.42 -5.62 -12.53
C HIS A 18 11.15 -6.18 -11.14
N GLY A 19 11.01 -7.50 -11.00
CA GLY A 19 10.78 -8.17 -9.72
C GLY A 19 9.32 -8.19 -9.29
N ASP A 20 9.09 -8.82 -8.12
CA ASP A 20 7.77 -9.04 -7.55
C ASP A 20 7.07 -7.72 -7.19
N LEU A 21 5.81 -7.56 -7.63
CA LEU A 21 4.99 -6.37 -7.36
C LEU A 21 4.86 -6.07 -5.86
N GLN A 22 4.76 -7.10 -5.03
CA GLN A 22 4.61 -6.99 -3.58
C GLN A 22 5.84 -6.36 -2.91
N SER A 23 7.00 -6.38 -3.57
CA SER A 23 8.22 -5.74 -3.08
C SER A 23 8.11 -4.21 -2.99
N PHE A 24 7.19 -3.60 -3.76
CA PHE A 24 6.95 -2.15 -3.77
C PHE A 24 5.95 -1.68 -2.70
N ILE A 25 5.49 -2.55 -1.80
CA ILE A 25 4.43 -2.21 -0.82
C ILE A 25 4.74 -1.00 0.04
N ASP A 26 6.01 -0.76 0.36
CA ASP A 26 6.48 0.35 1.20
C ASP A 26 7.18 1.47 0.39
N ASP A 27 7.06 1.45 -0.93
CA ASP A 27 7.52 2.54 -1.80
C ASP A 27 6.38 3.57 -2.02
N ASP A 28 6.64 4.80 -1.60
CA ASP A 28 5.68 5.90 -1.72
C ASP A 28 5.26 6.20 -3.17
N ASN A 29 6.13 5.94 -4.17
CA ASN A 29 5.80 6.14 -5.58
C ASN A 29 4.73 5.16 -6.07
N PHE A 30 4.64 3.99 -5.42
CA PHE A 30 3.69 2.93 -5.73
C PHE A 30 2.53 2.90 -4.73
N ALA A 31 2.44 3.82 -3.77
CA ALA A 31 1.40 3.80 -2.74
C ALA A 31 -0.02 3.75 -3.33
N ARG A 32 -0.27 4.45 -4.45
CA ARG A 32 -1.57 4.51 -5.13
C ARG A 32 -2.09 3.16 -5.68
N VAL A 33 -1.19 2.19 -5.88
CA VAL A 33 -1.51 0.85 -6.42
C VAL A 33 -1.57 -0.24 -5.35
N PHE A 34 -1.54 0.16 -4.07
CA PHE A 34 -1.86 -0.69 -2.94
C PHE A 34 -3.09 -0.16 -2.20
N LEU A 35 -3.99 -1.07 -1.78
CA LEU A 35 -5.15 -0.69 -0.97
C LEU A 35 -4.89 -0.92 0.52
N TRP A 36 -5.33 0.03 1.34
CA TRP A 36 -5.38 -0.14 2.78
C TRP A 36 -6.49 -1.14 3.15
N THR A 37 -6.13 -2.23 3.83
CA THR A 37 -7.07 -3.29 4.26
C THR A 37 -8.12 -2.83 5.27
N CYS A 38 -8.04 -1.59 5.76
CA CYS A 38 -8.99 -1.04 6.71
C CYS A 38 -10.11 -0.22 6.07
N CYS A 39 -9.99 0.21 4.81
CA CYS A 39 -10.98 1.03 4.12
C CYS A 39 -10.98 0.87 2.60
N ASP A 40 -10.17 -0.04 2.06
CA ASP A 40 -10.03 -0.32 0.64
C ASP A 40 -9.75 0.93 -0.22
N GLN A 41 -9.07 1.90 0.40
CA GLN A 41 -8.63 3.13 -0.29
C GLN A 41 -7.17 3.01 -0.70
N PRO A 42 -6.75 3.71 -1.78
CA PRO A 42 -5.35 3.80 -2.20
C PRO A 42 -4.39 4.19 -1.07
N GLY A 43 -3.16 3.70 -1.15
CA GLY A 43 -2.12 3.90 -0.15
C GLY A 43 -1.72 5.37 0.04
N ASP A 44 -1.90 6.19 -0.99
CA ASP A 44 -1.65 7.63 -1.03
C ASP A 44 -2.84 8.49 -0.55
N ASN A 45 -3.93 7.87 -0.12
CA ASN A 45 -5.08 8.58 0.46
C ASN A 45 -4.77 9.06 1.91
N GLU A 46 -5.48 10.09 2.38
CA GLU A 46 -5.28 10.73 3.71
C GLU A 46 -5.47 9.78 4.91
N GLY A 47 -6.06 8.61 4.68
CA GLY A 47 -6.33 7.59 5.69
C GLY A 47 -7.72 7.72 6.31
N CYS A 48 -8.30 6.58 6.71
CA CYS A 48 -9.69 6.50 7.17
C CYS A 48 -9.87 6.54 8.70
N LYS A 49 -8.77 6.56 9.47
CA LYS A 49 -8.80 6.48 10.93
C LYS A 49 -7.96 7.59 11.54
N SER A 50 -8.60 8.37 12.40
CA SER A 50 -7.93 9.31 13.30
C SER A 50 -8.15 8.85 14.74
N THR A 51 -7.07 8.55 15.45
CA THR A 51 -7.13 8.05 16.83
C THR A 51 -6.09 8.74 17.71
N LYS A 52 -6.30 8.73 19.03
CA LYS A 52 -5.29 9.25 19.97
C LYS A 52 -4.10 8.30 20.01
N HIS A 53 -2.89 8.85 19.86
CA HIS A 53 -1.66 8.08 20.08
C HIS A 53 -1.68 7.46 21.48
N LYS A 54 -1.44 6.15 21.56
CA LYS A 54 -1.29 5.43 22.83
C LYS A 54 0.19 5.20 23.09
N GLN A 55 0.69 5.67 24.24
CA GLN A 55 2.00 5.25 24.71
C GLN A 55 1.98 3.74 24.99
N LYS A 56 3.06 3.06 24.61
CA LYS A 56 3.26 1.66 25.00
C LYS A 56 3.39 1.63 26.53
N ARG A 57 2.58 0.80 27.20
CA ARG A 57 2.75 0.57 28.64
C ARG A 57 4.04 -0.20 28.84
N THR A 58 5.08 0.49 29.30
CA THR A 58 6.27 -0.16 29.85
C THR A 58 5.87 -0.75 31.20
N LEU A 59 5.93 -2.07 31.33
CA LEU A 59 5.77 -2.79 32.61
C LEU A 59 7.08 -2.77 33.39
#